data_AF-A0A7C0YFJ5-F1
#
_entry.id   AF-A0A7C0YFJ5-F1
#
_cell.length_a   1.000
_cell.length_b   1.000
_cell.length_c   1.000
_cell.angle_alpha   90.00
_cell.angle_beta   90.00
_cell.angle_gamma   90.00
#
_symmetry.space_group_name_H-M   'P 1'
#
loop_
_entity.id
_entity.type
_entity.pdbx_description
1 polymer ?
#
loop_
_entity_poly.entity_id
_entity_poly.type
_entity_poly.pdbx_seq_one_letter_code
_entity_poly.pdbx_strand_id
1 'polypeptide(L)'
;MNRSDLKNGCVELLNALQGVLSLEWDDRFETTVAEFSVDNKDRIREILERYLGFVWDSSSIKKAPDIVRAINDDLDGLRPRQLFFASDPDQEVFIFCAWWPWGNGESISVRFAPAYKNPSGSQKAELTKLFKDLLRV
;
A
#
# COMPACT_ATOMS: atom_id res chain seq x y z
N MET A 1 -12.25 7.68 10.97
CA MET A 1 -12.68 7.54 9.57
C MET A 1 -13.79 6.50 9.52
N ASN A 2 -14.95 6.82 8.94
CA ASN A 2 -15.99 5.79 8.77
C ASN A 2 -15.69 4.93 7.52
N ARG A 3 -16.40 3.79 7.34
CA ARG A 3 -16.16 2.87 6.20
C ARG A 3 -16.28 3.54 4.83
N SER A 4 -17.19 4.49 4.68
CA SER A 4 -17.42 5.21 3.42
C SER A 4 -16.27 6.15 3.09
N ASP A 5 -15.73 6.84 4.09
CA ASP A 5 -14.58 7.74 3.93
C ASP A 5 -13.33 6.96 3.49
N LEU A 6 -13.09 5.79 4.11
CA LEU A 6 -12.00 4.89 3.70
C LEU A 6 -12.17 4.45 2.25
N LYS A 7 -13.38 4.01 1.88
CA LYS A 7 -13.69 3.58 0.52
C LYS A 7 -13.40 4.68 -0.50
N ASN A 8 -13.81 5.91 -0.21
CA ASN A 8 -13.55 7.07 -1.07
C ASN A 8 -12.04 7.35 -1.17
N GLY A 9 -11.31 7.33 -0.05
CA GLY A 9 -9.85 7.49 -0.06
C GLY A 9 -9.13 6.42 -0.88
N CYS A 10 -9.57 5.16 -0.81
CA CYS A 10 -9.03 4.07 -1.64
C CYS A 10 -9.27 4.33 -3.14
N VAL A 11 -10.48 4.74 -3.51
CA VAL A 11 -10.84 5.04 -4.90
C VAL A 11 -10.02 6.21 -5.42
N GLU A 12 -9.86 7.28 -4.63
CA GLU A 12 -9.07 8.44 -5.02
C GLU A 12 -7.58 8.09 -5.19
N LEU A 13 -6.99 7.34 -4.25
CA LEU A 13 -5.62 6.86 -4.36
C LEU A 13 -5.43 5.98 -5.61
N LEU A 14 -6.30 4.98 -5.81
CA LEU A 14 -6.18 4.07 -6.95
C LEU A 14 -6.37 4.80 -8.28
N ASN A 15 -7.31 5.74 -8.38
CA ASN A 15 -7.48 6.58 -9.58
C ASN A 15 -6.25 7.45 -9.84
N ALA A 16 -5.67 8.06 -8.80
CA ALA A 16 -4.45 8.86 -8.92
C ALA A 16 -3.27 8.01 -9.42
N LEU A 17 -3.17 6.76 -8.97
CA LEU A 17 -2.12 5.83 -9.37
C LEU A 17 -2.34 5.23 -10.76
N GLN A 18 -3.57 4.89 -11.17
CA GLN A 18 -3.85 4.35 -12.52
C GLN A 18 -3.50 5.34 -13.64
N GLY A 19 -3.48 6.65 -13.35
CA GLY A 19 -3.01 7.67 -14.30
C GLY A 19 -1.49 7.69 -14.51
N VAL A 20 -0.71 6.96 -13.69
CA VAL A 20 0.76 6.97 -13.69
C VAL A 20 1.42 5.59 -13.61
N LEU A 21 0.67 4.56 -13.20
CA LEU A 21 1.13 3.19 -13.00
C LEU A 21 0.19 2.21 -13.70
N SER A 22 0.77 1.18 -14.31
CA SER A 22 0.05 -0.02 -14.71
C SER A 22 -0.13 -0.92 -13.49
N LEU A 23 -1.30 -0.83 -12.85
CA LEU A 23 -1.63 -1.62 -11.68
C LEU A 23 -2.16 -3.01 -12.09
N GLU A 24 -1.71 -4.04 -11.40
CA GLU A 24 -2.13 -5.43 -11.57
C GLU A 24 -2.50 -6.04 -10.21
N TRP A 25 -3.22 -7.16 -10.21
CA TRP A 25 -3.49 -7.91 -8.99
C TRP A 25 -2.43 -9.01 -8.79
N ASP A 26 -1.83 -9.09 -7.61
CA ASP A 26 -0.89 -10.14 -7.19
C ASP A 26 -1.59 -11.09 -6.22
N ASP A 27 -2.06 -12.24 -6.73
CA ASP A 27 -2.74 -13.26 -5.93
C ASP A 27 -1.86 -13.88 -4.84
N ARG A 28 -0.51 -13.82 -4.96
CA ARG A 28 0.40 -14.39 -3.95
C ARG A 28 0.32 -13.63 -2.64
N PHE A 29 0.11 -12.32 -2.72
CA PHE A 29 0.08 -11.42 -1.56
C PHE A 29 -1.31 -10.80 -1.35
N GLU A 30 -2.29 -11.14 -2.18
CA GLU A 30 -3.62 -10.51 -2.22
C GLU A 30 -3.54 -8.98 -2.25
N THR A 31 -2.64 -8.45 -3.08
CA THR A 31 -2.36 -7.01 -3.17
C THR A 31 -2.45 -6.52 -4.61
N THR A 32 -2.64 -5.23 -4.79
CA THR A 32 -2.35 -4.57 -6.07
C THR A 32 -0.86 -4.33 -6.18
N VAL A 33 -0.25 -4.64 -7.31
CA VAL A 33 1.16 -4.43 -7.59
C VAL A 33 1.35 -3.56 -8.82
N ALA A 34 2.42 -2.76 -8.84
CA ALA A 34 2.94 -2.15 -10.05
C ALA A 34 4.46 -2.04 -9.98
N GLU A 35 5.12 -2.03 -11.13
CA GLU A 35 6.53 -1.71 -11.27
C GLU A 35 6.69 -0.50 -12.19
N PHE A 36 7.64 0.38 -11.88
CA PHE A 36 7.89 1.60 -12.64
C PHE A 36 9.38 1.99 -12.63
N SER A 37 9.77 2.79 -13.63
CA SER A 37 11.13 3.37 -13.71
C SER A 37 11.41 4.34 -12.57
N VAL A 38 12.63 4.32 -12.03
CA VAL A 38 13.12 5.30 -11.05
C VAL A 38 12.92 6.76 -11.48
N ASP A 39 12.82 7.04 -12.77
CA ASP A 39 12.55 8.39 -13.29
C ASP A 39 11.20 8.96 -12.81
N ASN A 40 10.22 8.09 -12.51
CA ASN A 40 8.90 8.48 -12.00
C ASN A 40 8.83 8.51 -10.47
N LYS A 41 9.94 8.20 -9.77
CA LYS A 41 9.98 8.05 -8.31
C LYS A 41 9.38 9.24 -7.58
N ASP A 42 9.81 10.46 -7.88
CA ASP A 42 9.42 11.63 -7.09
C ASP A 42 7.93 11.92 -7.26
N ARG A 43 7.40 11.79 -8.48
CA ARG A 43 5.97 11.95 -8.78
C ARG A 43 5.12 10.92 -8.04
N ILE A 44 5.51 9.65 -8.08
CA ILE A 44 4.75 8.58 -7.42
C ILE A 44 4.84 8.74 -5.91
N ARG A 45 6.03 9.06 -5.38
CA ARG A 45 6.21 9.32 -3.96
C ARG A 45 5.34 10.47 -3.47
N GLU A 46 5.24 11.57 -4.22
CA GLU A 46 4.36 12.70 -3.86
C GLU A 46 2.88 12.27 -3.76
N ILE A 47 2.41 11.44 -4.70
CA ILE A 47 1.06 10.87 -4.65
C ILE A 47 0.91 10.01 -3.38
N LEU A 48 1.86 9.13 -3.10
CA LEU A 48 1.81 8.29 -1.90
C LEU A 48 1.78 9.12 -0.62
N GLU A 49 2.67 10.09 -0.46
CA GLU A 49 2.73 10.94 0.74
C GLU A 49 1.45 11.78 0.94
N ARG A 50 0.77 12.16 -0.16
CA ARG A 50 -0.50 12.88 -0.10
C ARG A 50 -1.64 12.03 0.47
N TYR A 51 -1.72 10.75 0.11
CA TYR A 51 -2.82 9.87 0.49
C TYR A 51 -2.49 8.95 1.68
N LEU A 52 -1.20 8.66 1.89
CA LEU A 52 -0.65 7.76 2.91
C LEU A 52 0.33 8.55 3.77
N GLY A 53 -0.22 9.36 4.68
CA GLY A 53 0.53 10.35 5.47
C GLY A 53 1.52 9.78 6.49
N PHE A 54 1.56 8.47 6.70
CA PHE A 54 2.54 7.81 7.57
C PHE A 54 3.57 7.07 6.74
N VAL A 55 4.86 7.23 7.06
CA VAL A 55 5.94 6.52 6.38
C VAL A 55 6.94 5.97 7.39
N TRP A 56 7.40 4.74 7.15
CA TRP A 56 8.48 4.10 7.87
C TRP A 56 9.55 3.58 6.93
N ASP A 57 10.78 3.54 7.45
CA ASP A 57 11.93 2.91 6.81
C ASP A 57 12.52 1.84 7.74
N SER A 58 13.60 1.18 7.32
CA SER A 58 14.27 0.14 8.11
C SER A 58 14.76 0.60 9.49
N SER A 59 14.93 1.91 9.70
CA SER A 59 15.37 2.51 10.97
C SER A 59 14.21 2.84 11.91
N SER A 60 13.03 3.18 11.37
CA SER A 60 11.88 3.64 12.14
C SER A 60 10.77 2.59 12.30
N ILE A 61 10.73 1.55 11.47
CA ILE A 61 9.67 0.52 11.49
C ILE A 61 9.52 -0.19 12.83
N LYS A 62 10.60 -0.33 13.62
CA LYS A 62 10.56 -0.94 14.96
C LYS A 62 9.67 -0.18 15.95
N LYS A 63 9.36 1.10 15.68
CA LYS A 63 8.49 1.95 16.49
C LYS A 63 7.07 2.10 15.90
N ALA A 64 6.80 1.48 14.75
CA ALA A 64 5.49 1.52 14.13
C ALA A 64 4.46 0.75 14.97
N PRO A 65 3.14 1.00 14.80
CA PRO A 65 2.09 0.21 15.44
C PRO A 65 2.21 -1.29 15.16
N ASP A 66 1.70 -2.13 16.07
CA ASP A 66 1.86 -3.60 16.02
C ASP A 66 1.41 -4.20 14.69
N ILE A 67 0.26 -3.75 14.18
CA ILE A 67 -0.27 -4.19 12.87
C ILE A 67 0.66 -3.82 11.71
N VAL A 68 1.29 -2.64 11.74
CA VAL A 68 2.23 -2.22 10.70
C VAL A 68 3.48 -3.09 10.74
N ARG A 69 3.98 -3.43 11.94
CA ARG A 69 5.13 -4.33 12.08
C ARG A 69 4.81 -5.75 11.62
N ALA A 70 3.62 -6.27 11.94
CA ALA A 70 3.18 -7.58 11.49
C ALA A 70 3.12 -7.66 9.95
N ILE A 71 2.51 -6.67 9.29
CA ILE A 71 2.46 -6.62 7.81
C ILE A 71 3.88 -6.52 7.23
N ASN A 72 4.74 -5.70 7.83
CA ASN A 72 6.14 -5.61 7.42
C ASN A 72 6.85 -6.98 7.49
N ASP A 73 6.63 -7.74 8.55
CA ASP A 73 7.25 -9.05 8.75
C ASP A 73 6.70 -10.09 7.75
N ASP A 74 5.40 -10.03 7.43
CA ASP A 74 4.77 -10.84 6.37
C ASP A 74 5.33 -10.51 4.97
N LEU A 75 5.91 -9.32 4.80
CA LEU A 75 6.57 -8.85 3.58
C LEU A 75 8.11 -9.02 3.60
N ASP A 76 8.62 -9.95 4.41
CA ASP A 76 10.05 -10.25 4.61
C ASP A 76 10.89 -9.11 5.23
N GLY A 77 10.23 -8.10 5.80
CA GLY A 77 10.84 -6.99 6.52
C GLY A 77 11.51 -5.91 5.63
N LEU A 78 11.40 -4.65 6.06
CA LEU A 78 12.03 -3.52 5.38
C LEU A 78 13.56 -3.60 5.41
N ARG A 79 14.14 -3.58 4.22
CA ARG A 79 15.58 -3.45 3.97
C ARG A 79 15.97 -1.99 3.67
N PRO A 80 17.26 -1.63 3.66
CA PRO A 80 17.68 -0.28 3.33
C PRO A 80 17.09 0.23 2.00
N ARG A 81 16.59 1.47 2.00
CA ARG A 81 15.92 2.17 0.89
C ARG A 81 14.49 1.71 0.57
N GLN A 82 13.99 0.67 1.23
CA GLN A 82 12.56 0.33 1.16
C GLN A 82 11.78 1.21 2.11
N LEU A 83 10.51 1.45 1.77
CA LEU A 83 9.61 2.26 2.57
C LEU A 83 8.29 1.51 2.76
N PHE A 84 7.66 1.76 3.90
CA PHE A 84 6.29 1.35 4.17
C PHE A 84 5.47 2.62 4.37
N PHE A 85 4.48 2.83 3.51
CA PHE A 85 3.52 3.92 3.65
C PHE A 85 2.22 3.38 4.22
N ALA A 86 1.53 4.19 5.02
CA ALA A 86 0.17 3.92 5.41
C ALA A 86 -0.65 5.20 5.47
N SER A 87 -1.96 5.05 5.24
CA SER A 87 -2.95 5.95 5.82
C SER A 87 -2.96 5.79 7.36
N ASP A 88 -3.98 6.27 8.07
CA ASP A 88 -3.99 6.23 9.53
C ASP A 88 -4.05 4.79 10.09
N PRO A 89 -2.96 4.25 10.66
CA PRO A 89 -2.92 2.88 11.18
C PRO A 89 -3.69 2.73 12.50
N ASP A 90 -4.20 3.84 13.07
CA ASP A 90 -5.04 3.79 14.26
C ASP A 90 -6.50 3.42 13.94
N GLN A 91 -6.91 3.51 12.67
CA GLN A 91 -8.23 3.09 12.21
C GLN A 91 -8.40 1.56 12.20
N GLU A 92 -9.67 1.11 12.28
CA GLU A 92 -10.01 -0.32 12.17
C GLU A 92 -9.55 -0.95 10.84
N VAL A 93 -9.61 -0.15 9.77
CA VAL A 93 -9.14 -0.51 8.44
C VAL A 93 -8.38 0.69 7.87
N PHE A 94 -7.22 0.42 7.27
CA PHE A 94 -6.35 1.42 6.65
C PHE A 94 -5.70 0.84 5.40
N ILE A 95 -5.23 1.70 4.49
CA ILE A 95 -4.44 1.29 3.33
C ILE A 95 -2.96 1.40 3.64
N PHE A 96 -2.19 0.42 3.21
CA PHE A 96 -0.73 0.48 3.18
C PHE A 96 -0.18 0.39 1.76
N CYS A 97 1.05 0.86 1.59
CA CYS A 97 1.86 0.66 0.39
C CYS A 97 3.28 0.25 0.78
N ALA A 98 3.75 -0.91 0.30
CA ALA A 98 5.14 -1.31 0.38
C ALA A 98 5.90 -0.82 -0.86
N TRP A 99 7.01 -0.10 -0.67
CA TRP A 99 7.85 0.47 -1.72
C TRP A 99 9.19 -0.27 -1.77
N TRP A 100 9.49 -0.87 -2.92
CA TRP A 100 10.60 -1.82 -3.07
C TRP A 100 11.49 -1.48 -4.29
N PRO A 101 12.62 -0.79 -4.10
CA PRO A 101 13.63 -0.64 -5.14
C PRO A 101 14.37 -1.97 -5.35
N TRP A 102 14.50 -2.45 -6.58
CA TRP A 102 15.13 -3.74 -6.88
C TRP A 102 16.65 -3.76 -6.74
N GLY A 103 17.28 -2.59 -6.52
CA GLY A 103 18.73 -2.48 -6.35
C GLY A 103 19.52 -2.47 -7.67
N ASN A 104 18.86 -2.74 -8.80
CA ASN A 104 19.38 -2.48 -10.16
C ASN A 104 19.55 -0.97 -10.44
N GLY A 105 18.91 -0.11 -9.65
CA GLY A 105 18.93 1.34 -9.85
C GLY A 105 17.99 1.82 -10.96
N GLU A 106 17.16 0.93 -11.52
CA GLU A 106 16.31 1.21 -12.69
C GLU A 106 14.83 1.13 -12.34
N SER A 107 14.42 0.19 -11.47
CA SER A 107 13.01 -0.04 -11.20
C SER A 107 12.66 -0.13 -9.72
N ILE A 108 11.42 0.24 -9.45
CA ILE A 108 10.78 0.21 -8.13
C ILE A 108 9.44 -0.49 -8.29
N SER A 109 9.14 -1.43 -7.40
CA SER A 109 7.79 -1.98 -7.26
C SER A 109 7.07 -1.36 -6.07
N VAL A 110 5.76 -1.20 -6.22
CA VAL A 110 4.84 -0.82 -5.15
C VAL A 110 3.77 -1.88 -4.99
N ARG A 111 3.39 -2.19 -3.74
CA ARG A 111 2.27 -3.08 -3.42
C ARG A 111 1.29 -2.40 -2.49
N PHE A 112 -0.01 -2.44 -2.83
CA PHE A 112 -1.09 -1.81 -2.09
C PHE A 112 -2.10 -2.83 -1.62
N ALA A 113 -2.52 -2.72 -0.36
CA ALA A 113 -3.67 -3.46 0.14
C ALA A 113 -4.31 -2.80 1.36
N PRO A 114 -5.59 -3.12 1.63
CA PRO A 114 -6.19 -2.82 2.91
C PRO A 114 -5.63 -3.72 4.02
N ALA A 115 -5.35 -3.11 5.17
CA ALA A 115 -4.99 -3.75 6.42
C ALA A 115 -6.13 -3.61 7.43
N TYR A 116 -6.28 -4.61 8.29
CA TYR A 116 -7.41 -4.72 9.23
C TYR A 116 -6.91 -5.07 10.62
N LYS A 117 -7.32 -4.30 11.62
CA LYS A 117 -6.98 -4.62 13.02
C LYS A 117 -7.68 -5.89 13.50
N ASN A 118 -8.96 -6.04 13.19
CA ASN A 118 -9.78 -7.19 13.57
C ASN A 118 -10.72 -7.61 12.42
N PRO A 119 -10.21 -8.18 11.33
CA PRO A 119 -11.07 -8.51 10.19
C PRO A 119 -12.00 -9.68 10.52
N SER A 120 -13.31 -9.50 10.30
CA SER A 120 -14.14 -10.66 9.97
C SER A 120 -13.83 -11.12 8.54
N GLY A 121 -13.96 -12.42 8.25
CA GLY A 121 -13.68 -12.94 6.90
C GLY A 121 -14.49 -12.25 5.78
N SER A 122 -15.71 -11.80 6.07
CA SER A 122 -16.56 -11.05 5.14
C SER A 122 -16.01 -9.66 4.80
N GLN A 123 -15.44 -8.94 5.77
CA GLN A 123 -14.90 -7.59 5.55
C GLN A 123 -13.67 -7.62 4.65
N LYS A 124 -12.79 -8.60 4.86
CA LYS A 124 -11.62 -8.81 4.00
C LYS A 124 -12.05 -9.07 2.55
N ALA A 125 -13.03 -9.95 2.35
CA ALA A 125 -13.54 -10.29 1.02
C ALA A 125 -14.18 -9.10 0.28
N GLU A 126 -14.99 -8.27 0.96
CA GLU A 126 -15.65 -7.10 0.35
C GLU A 126 -14.65 -6.07 -0.19
N LEU A 127 -13.60 -5.77 0.57
CA LEU A 127 -12.62 -4.77 0.20
C LEU A 127 -11.57 -5.32 -0.78
N THR A 128 -11.19 -6.59 -0.68
CA THR A 128 -10.43 -7.27 -1.75
C THR A 128 -11.20 -7.21 -3.06
N LYS A 129 -12.51 -7.49 -3.04
CA LYS A 129 -13.37 -7.36 -4.22
C LYS A 129 -13.39 -5.93 -4.73
N LEU A 130 -13.49 -4.92 -3.86
CA LEU A 130 -13.43 -3.52 -4.27
C LEU A 130 -12.13 -3.19 -5.02
N PHE A 131 -10.97 -3.65 -4.52
CA PHE A 131 -9.69 -3.42 -5.18
C PHE A 131 -9.66 -4.09 -6.56
N LYS A 132 -10.14 -5.33 -6.66
CA LYS A 132 -10.27 -6.03 -7.95
C LYS A 132 -11.21 -5.31 -8.93
N ASP A 133 -12.40 -4.91 -8.48
CA ASP A 133 -13.38 -4.17 -9.27
C ASP A 133 -12.80 -2.84 -9.80
N LEU A 134 -12.01 -2.13 -8.98
CA LEU A 134 -11.35 -0.87 -9.38
C LEU A 134 -10.22 -1.07 -10.39
N LEU A 135 -9.53 -2.22 -10.33
CA LEU A 135 -8.54 -2.62 -11.31
C LEU A 135 -9.16 -3.22 -12.58
N ARG A 136 -10.48 -3.42 -12.61
CA ARG A 136 -11.22 -4.12 -13.67
C ARG A 136 -10.73 -5.56 -13.89
N VAL A 137 -10.36 -6.25 -12.81
CA VAL A 137 -9.90 -7.66 -12.79
C VAL A 137 -10.76 -8.52 -11.90
#